data_AF-A0A7X7SJF1-F1
#
_entry.id   AF-A0A7X7SJF1-F1
#
_cell.length_a   1.000
_cell.length_b   1.000
_cell.length_c   1.000
_cell.angle_alpha   90.00
_cell.angle_beta   90.00
_cell.angle_gamma   90.00
#
_symmetry.space_group_name_H-M   'P 1'
#
loop_
_entity.id
_entity.type
_entity.pdbx_description
1 polymer ?
#
loop_
_entity_poly.entity_id
_entity_poly.type
_entity_poly.pdbx_seq_one_letter_code
_entity_poly.pdbx_strand_id
1 'polypeptide(L)'
;MTVLDRTVEDHAADTVYIFGHANSEQPVTGGRDDLMVLRNYFDALLTFVDNQVRAGHSREQILAMREPLRGFEEFGPFGQPSARDPLTCAYEEVTEGA
;
A
#
# COMPACT_ATOMS: atom_id res chain seq x y z
N MET A 1 9.26 -5.29 -4.03
CA MET A 1 8.46 -4.22 -4.68
C MET A 1 9.42 -3.40 -5.53
N THR A 2 9.67 -3.83 -6.77
CA THR A 2 10.89 -3.44 -7.51
C THR A 2 11.03 -1.95 -7.80
N VAL A 3 9.94 -1.24 -8.08
CA VAL A 3 10.02 0.18 -8.49
C VAL A 3 10.54 1.04 -7.35
N LEU A 4 9.91 1.00 -6.17
CA LEU A 4 10.32 1.81 -5.02
C LEU A 4 11.69 1.39 -4.48
N ASP A 5 11.98 0.09 -4.48
CA ASP A 5 13.30 -0.44 -4.11
C ASP A 5 14.39 0.18 -5.00
N ARG A 6 14.19 0.21 -6.33
CA ARG A 6 15.15 0.83 -7.27
C ARG A 6 15.21 2.34 -7.19
N THR A 7 14.10 3.03 -6.93
CA THR A 7 14.07 4.49 -6.81
C THR A 7 15.02 4.97 -5.73
N VAL A 8 14.98 4.34 -4.55
CA VAL A 8 15.86 4.72 -3.43
C VAL A 8 17.31 4.28 -3.60
N GLU A 9 17.58 3.29 -4.46
CA GLU A 9 18.93 2.86 -4.83
C GLU A 9 19.58 3.79 -5.86
N ASP A 10 18.79 4.37 -6.76
CA ASP A 10 19.23 5.26 -7.84
C ASP A 10 19.56 6.70 -7.36
N HIS A 11 19.22 7.03 -6.11
CA HIS A 11 19.33 8.37 -5.56
C HIS A 11 20.20 8.42 -4.31
N ALA A 12 20.77 9.59 -4.02
CA ALA A 12 21.52 9.81 -2.78
C ALA A 12 20.62 9.68 -1.55
N ALA A 13 21.19 9.30 -0.41
CA ALA A 13 20.43 9.05 0.81
C ALA A 13 19.68 10.28 1.34
N ASP A 14 20.17 11.49 1.04
CA ASP A 14 19.60 12.78 1.42
C ASP A 14 18.69 13.40 0.34
N THR A 15 18.31 12.62 -0.67
CA THR A 15 17.39 13.06 -1.72
C THR A 15 16.02 13.42 -1.15
N VAL A 16 15.53 14.60 -1.54
CA VAL A 16 14.17 15.06 -1.25
C VAL A 16 13.27 14.70 -2.44
N TYR A 17 12.22 13.93 -2.18
CA TYR A 17 11.19 13.57 -3.14
C TYR A 17 10.01 14.53 -3.04
N ILE A 18 9.36 14.79 -4.18
CA ILE A 18 8.11 15.56 -4.26
C ILE A 18 6.98 14.60 -4.60
N PHE A 19 6.08 14.36 -3.66
CA PHE A 19 4.93 13.49 -3.82
C PHE A 19 3.83 14.23 -4.58
N GLY A 20 3.28 13.66 -5.65
CA GLY A 20 2.29 14.34 -6.49
C GLY A 20 1.04 14.83 -5.74
N HIS A 21 0.74 14.20 -4.60
CA HIS A 21 -0.35 14.57 -3.68
C HIS A 21 0.08 14.34 -2.22
N ALA A 22 -0.48 15.14 -1.31
CA ALA A 22 -0.40 14.93 0.13
C ALA A 22 -1.72 15.38 0.78
N ASN A 23 -2.03 14.84 1.96
CA ASN A 23 -3.13 15.32 2.77
C ASN A 23 -2.85 16.75 3.27
N SER A 24 -3.89 17.52 3.59
CA SER A 24 -3.76 18.96 3.94
C SER A 24 -2.78 19.26 5.08
N GLU A 25 -2.55 18.30 5.98
CA GLU A 25 -1.66 18.44 7.15
C GLU A 25 -0.29 17.76 6.96
N GLN A 26 -0.04 17.17 5.79
CA GLN A 26 1.20 16.48 5.48
C GLN A 26 2.03 17.24 4.44
N PRO A 27 3.37 17.22 4.54
CA PRO A 27 4.21 17.84 3.54
C PRO A 27 4.08 17.11 2.20
N VAL A 28 4.11 17.88 1.12
CA VAL A 28 4.16 17.35 -0.25
C VAL A 28 5.54 16.80 -0.62
N THR A 29 6.51 16.89 0.29
CA THR A 29 7.86 16.39 0.13
C THR A 29 8.23 15.44 1.26
N GLY A 30 9.12 14.49 0.98
CA GLY A 30 9.68 13.58 1.98
C GLY A 30 11.01 12.99 1.54
N GLY A 31 11.53 12.06 2.33
CA GLY A 31 12.81 11.41 2.11
C GLY A 31 12.68 9.95 1.70
N ARG A 32 13.83 9.28 1.71
CA ARG A 32 13.95 7.84 1.46
C ARG A 32 13.03 7.01 2.37
N ASP A 33 12.98 7.36 3.65
CA ASP A 33 12.24 6.58 4.65
C ASP A 33 10.73 6.61 4.38
N ASP A 34 10.19 7.74 3.92
CA ASP A 34 8.78 7.86 3.53
C ASP A 34 8.43 6.94 2.35
N LEU A 35 9.31 6.86 1.34
CA LEU A 35 9.14 5.91 0.23
C LEU A 35 9.23 4.46 0.72
N MET A 36 10.08 4.18 1.70
CA MET A 36 10.21 2.83 2.25
C MET A 36 8.99 2.42 3.09
N VAL A 37 8.37 3.35 3.81
CA VAL A 37 7.10 3.11 4.50
C VAL A 37 6.01 2.73 3.50
N LEU A 38 5.87 3.50 2.40
CA LEU A 38 4.89 3.20 1.35
C LEU A 38 5.17 1.85 0.66
N ARG A 39 6.44 1.55 0.37
CA ARG A 39 6.87 0.26 -0.17
C ARG A 39 6.44 -0.88 0.72
N ASN A 40 6.69 -0.75 2.03
CA ASN A 40 6.36 -1.78 3.00
C ASN A 40 4.85 -1.93 3.19
N TYR A 41 4.10 -0.83 3.11
CA TYR A 41 2.64 -0.86 3.13
C TYR A 41 2.08 -1.71 1.98
N PHE A 42 2.53 -1.49 0.75
CA PHE A 42 2.07 -2.28 -0.39
C PHE A 42 2.42 -3.76 -0.26
N ASP A 43 3.63 -4.09 0.19
CA ASP A 43 4.06 -5.47 0.40
C ASP A 43 3.21 -6.18 1.48
N ALA A 44 2.94 -5.46 2.57
CA ALA A 44 2.09 -5.95 3.64
C ALA A 44 0.63 -6.11 3.20
N LEU A 45 0.11 -5.20 2.37
CA LEU A 45 -1.24 -5.28 1.81
C LEU A 45 -1.40 -6.51 0.89
N LEU A 46 -0.47 -6.71 -0.05
CA LEU A 46 -0.49 -7.88 -0.94
C LEU A 46 -0.36 -9.18 -0.14
N THR A 47 0.54 -9.21 0.85
CA THR A 47 0.71 -10.36 1.75
C THR A 47 -0.56 -10.64 2.56
N PHE A 48 -1.20 -9.59 3.09
CA PHE A 48 -2.45 -9.71 3.82
C PHE A 48 -3.53 -10.34 2.94
N VAL A 49 -3.72 -9.82 1.73
CA VAL A 49 -4.72 -10.34 0.79
C VAL A 49 -4.43 -11.78 0.37
N ASP A 50 -3.18 -12.12 0.02
CA ASP A 50 -2.77 -13.51 -0.30
C ASP A 50 -3.13 -14.47 0.84
N ASN A 51 -2.82 -14.09 2.09
CA ASN A 51 -3.16 -14.91 3.25
C ASN A 51 -4.66 -15.14 3.39
N GLN A 52 -5.49 -14.11 3.14
CA GLN A 52 -6.94 -14.25 3.22
C GLN A 52 -7.51 -15.11 2.09
N VAL A 53 -6.98 -14.97 0.87
CA VAL A 53 -7.34 -15.84 -0.27
C VAL A 53 -6.99 -17.29 0.05
N ARG A 54 -5.79 -17.55 0.59
CA ARG A 54 -5.33 -18.90 0.97
C ARG A 54 -6.09 -19.48 2.16
N ALA A 55 -6.63 -18.63 3.02
CA ALA A 55 -7.55 -19.03 4.08
C ALA A 55 -8.96 -19.38 3.57
N GLY A 56 -9.24 -19.19 2.28
CA GLY A 56 -10.50 -19.54 1.64
C GLY A 56 -11.59 -18.48 1.79
N HIS A 57 -11.24 -17.24 2.15
CA HIS A 57 -12.20 -16.15 2.19
C HIS A 57 -12.67 -15.78 0.78
N SER A 58 -13.97 -15.46 0.64
CA SER A 58 -14.52 -14.95 -0.62
C SER A 58 -14.04 -13.52 -0.90
N ARG A 59 -14.15 -13.08 -2.14
CA ARG A 59 -13.88 -11.68 -2.54
C ARG A 59 -14.65 -10.71 -1.65
N GLU A 60 -15.94 -10.95 -1.45
CA GLU A 60 -16.81 -10.09 -0.65
C GLU A 60 -16.37 -10.02 0.81
N GLN A 61 -15.92 -11.14 1.38
CA GLN A 61 -15.40 -11.18 2.75
C GLN A 61 -14.12 -10.38 2.89
N ILE A 62 -13.18 -10.53 1.95
CA ILE A 62 -11.92 -9.77 1.96
C ILE A 62 -12.20 -8.29 1.79
N LEU A 63 -13.04 -7.91 0.82
CA LEU A 63 -13.43 -6.51 0.58
C LEU A 63 -14.32 -5.93 1.70
N ALA A 64 -14.77 -6.72 2.67
CA ALA A 64 -15.44 -6.20 3.87
C ALA A 64 -14.45 -5.87 5.01
N MET A 65 -13.17 -6.25 4.90
CA MET A 65 -12.15 -6.00 5.91
C MET A 65 -11.62 -4.56 5.80
N ARG A 66 -12.22 -3.65 6.57
CA ARG A 66 -11.95 -2.20 6.46
C ARG A 66 -11.11 -1.62 7.58
N GLU A 67 -10.69 -2.43 8.53
CA GLU A 67 -9.77 -2.00 9.58
C GLU A 67 -8.39 -1.62 9.00
N PRO A 68 -7.65 -0.72 9.67
CA PRO A 68 -6.28 -0.42 9.29
C PRO A 68 -5.43 -1.69 9.22
N LEU A 69 -4.48 -1.71 8.28
CA LEU A 69 -3.54 -2.82 8.17
C LEU A 69 -2.63 -2.83 9.41
N ARG A 70 -2.50 -4.00 10.04
CA ARG A 70 -1.69 -4.16 11.26
C ARG A 70 -0.25 -3.69 11.02
N GLY A 71 0.25 -2.80 11.88
CA GLY A 71 1.57 -2.17 11.75
C GLY A 71 1.61 -0.94 10.83
N PHE A 72 0.48 -0.56 10.24
CA PHE A 72 0.28 0.62 9.40
C PHE A 72 -0.95 1.42 9.84
N GLU A 73 -1.22 1.45 11.14
CA GLU A 73 -2.40 2.10 11.72
C GLU A 73 -2.48 3.59 11.38
N GLU A 74 -1.35 4.24 11.10
CA GLU A 74 -1.27 5.64 10.65
C GLU A 74 -1.92 5.90 9.28
N PHE A 75 -2.03 4.87 8.42
CA PHE A 75 -2.72 4.97 7.14
C PHE A 75 -4.25 4.99 7.30
N GLY A 76 -4.74 4.69 8.50
CA GLY A 76 -6.16 4.64 8.82
C GLY A 76 -6.88 3.44 8.19
N PRO A 77 -8.22 3.38 8.37
CA PRO A 77 -9.02 2.32 7.79
C PRO A 77 -9.08 2.44 6.26
N PHE A 78 -9.34 1.31 5.58
CA PHE A 78 -9.58 1.34 4.14
C PHE A 78 -10.81 2.19 3.81
N GLY A 79 -10.76 2.85 2.65
CA GLY A 79 -11.84 3.68 2.16
C GLY A 79 -13.08 2.88 1.75
N GLN A 80 -14.04 3.61 1.16
CA GLN A 80 -15.21 2.97 0.57
C GLN A 80 -14.79 2.07 -0.60
N PRO A 81 -15.39 0.87 -0.74
CA PRO A 81 -15.07 -0.03 -1.84
C PRO A 81 -15.25 0.66 -3.19
N SER A 82 -14.21 0.62 -4.01
CA SER A 82 -14.24 1.09 -5.41
C SER A 82 -13.21 0.32 -6.24
N ALA A 83 -13.25 0.48 -7.56
CA ALA A 83 -12.24 -0.11 -8.45
C ALA A 83 -10.82 0.49 -8.26
N ARG A 84 -10.69 1.61 -7.56
CA ARG A 84 -9.40 2.25 -7.23
C ARG A 84 -9.04 2.12 -5.76
N ASP A 85 -9.86 1.43 -4.98
CA ASP A 85 -9.59 1.17 -3.57
C ASP A 85 -8.43 0.17 -3.46
N PRO A 86 -7.41 0.44 -2.61
CA PRO A 86 -6.22 -0.39 -2.51
C PRO A 86 -6.51 -1.86 -2.23
N LEU A 87 -7.54 -2.17 -1.44
CA LEU A 87 -7.90 -3.56 -1.13
C LEU A 87 -8.52 -4.29 -2.33
N THR A 88 -9.33 -3.59 -3.13
CA THR A 88 -9.83 -4.11 -4.41
C THR A 88 -8.68 -4.40 -5.37
N CYS A 89 -7.78 -3.43 -5.57
CA CYS A 89 -6.66 -3.58 -6.48
C CYS A 89 -5.72 -4.72 -6.04
N ALA A 90 -5.42 -4.83 -4.74
CA ALA A 90 -4.59 -5.91 -4.21
C ALA A 90 -5.23 -7.29 -4.39
N TYR A 91 -6.55 -7.42 -4.23
CA TYR A 91 -7.26 -8.67 -4.51
C TYR A 91 -7.13 -9.08 -5.97
N GLU A 92 -7.38 -8.14 -6.89
CA GLU A 92 -7.26 -8.38 -8.33
C GLU A 92 -5.81 -8.77 -8.69
N GLU A 93 -4.82 -8.05 -8.21
CA GLU A 93 -3.40 -8.35 -8.45
C GLU A 93 -2.99 -9.74 -7.95
N VAL A 94 -3.40 -10.12 -6.72
CA VAL A 94 -3.06 -11.43 -6.14
C VAL A 94 -3.75 -12.58 -6.87
N THR A 95 -4.98 -12.39 -7.35
CA THR A 95 -5.79 -13.48 -7.92
C THR A 95 -5.69 -13.60 -9.43
N GLU A 96 -5.43 -12.50 -10.14
CA GLU A 96 -5.36 -12.45 -11.59
C GLU A 96 -3.90 -12.33 -12.09
N GLY A 97 -2.98 -11.93 -11.20
CA GLY A 97 -1.58 -11.64 -11.53
C GLY A 97 -1.39 -10.22 -12.06
N ALA A 98 -0.13 -9.76 -11.99
CA ALA A 98 0.33 -8.49 -12.57
C ALA A 98 0.87 -8.67 -14.01
#